data_AF-A0A914PYB4-F1
#
_entry.id   AF-A0A914PYB4-F1
#
_cell.length_a   1.000
_cell.length_b   1.000
_cell.length_c   1.000
_cell.angle_alpha   90.00
_cell.angle_beta   90.00
_cell.angle_gamma   90.00
#
_symmetry.space_group_name_H-M   'P 1'
#
loop_
_entity.id
_entity.type
_entity.pdbx_description
1 polymer ?
#
loop_
_entity_poly.entity_id
_entity_poly.type
_entity_poly.pdbx_seq_one_letter_code
_entity_poly.pdbx_strand_id
1 'polypeptide(L)'
;MIITCNIKPCAKWTVGPWLPCPATCGIHHLQQRSVTCTPTEGASSKSIEETDCDIETQPQAVRNCGLPACPKEPEIVLGKWITDEWQEVCFC
;
A
#
# COMPACT_ATOMS: atom_id res chain seq x y z
N MET A 1 26.92 8.70 41.35
CA MET A 1 27.10 7.67 40.31
C MET A 1 26.08 7.92 39.24
N ILE A 2 26.52 8.16 38.00
CA ILE A 2 25.63 8.40 36.86
C ILE A 2 25.10 7.02 36.45
N ILE A 3 23.83 6.73 36.75
CA ILE A 3 23.17 5.55 36.20
C ILE A 3 22.94 5.87 34.73
N THR A 4 23.80 5.36 33.85
CA THR A 4 23.54 5.36 32.42
C THR A 4 22.37 4.41 32.18
N CYS A 5 21.16 4.96 32.25
CA CYS A 5 19.98 4.24 31.87
C CYS A 5 20.04 4.14 30.33
N ASN A 6 20.51 3.01 29.81
CA ASN A 6 20.30 2.64 28.42
C ASN A 6 18.82 2.22 28.29
N ILE A 7 17.92 3.20 28.40
CA ILE A 7 16.46 3.05 28.41
C ILE A 7 15.87 2.93 27.01
N LYS A 8 16.72 2.94 25.98
CA LYS A 8 16.23 2.62 24.64
C LYS A 8 16.07 1.12 24.56
N PRO A 9 14.93 0.62 24.09
CA PRO A 9 14.76 -0.80 23.92
C PRO A 9 15.90 -1.33 23.05
N CYS A 10 16.41 -2.51 23.39
CA CYS A 10 17.50 -3.15 22.67
C CYS A 10 17.02 -3.73 21.33
N ALA A 11 16.05 -3.08 20.69
CA ALA A 11 15.39 -3.50 19.47
C ALA A 11 15.30 -2.30 18.51
N LYS A 12 15.47 -2.59 17.22
CA LYS A 12 15.46 -1.60 16.16
C LYS A 12 14.55 -2.07 15.03
N TRP A 13 13.89 -1.11 14.39
CA TRP A 13 13.16 -1.36 13.16
C TRP A 13 14.12 -1.72 12.04
N THR A 14 13.91 -2.90 11.46
CA THR A 14 14.58 -3.35 10.25
C THR A 14 13.57 -3.33 9.11
N VAL A 15 13.96 -2.70 8.00
CA VAL A 15 13.14 -2.53 6.82
C VAL A 15 13.71 -3.34 5.66
N GLY A 16 12.87 -4.17 5.06
CA GLY A 16 13.16 -4.87 3.82
C GLY A 16 12.95 -3.98 2.58
N PRO A 17 13.32 -4.48 1.40
CA PRO A 17 13.03 -3.80 0.14
C PRO A 17 11.52 -3.72 -0.10
N TRP A 18 11.12 -2.74 -0.92
CA TRP A 18 9.74 -2.66 -1.41
C TRP A 18 9.47 -3.78 -2.41
N LEU A 19 8.35 -4.46 -2.23
CA LEU A 19 7.82 -5.39 -3.22
C LEU A 19 7.45 -4.62 -4.50
N PRO A 20 7.56 -5.27 -5.67
CA PRO A 20 7.15 -4.66 -6.92
C PRO A 20 5.68 -4.27 -6.88
N CYS A 21 5.34 -3.20 -7.58
CA CYS A 21 3.96 -2.78 -7.71
C CYS A 21 3.14 -3.85 -8.45
N PRO A 22 1.91 -4.15 -8.00
CA PRO A 22 1.09 -5.20 -8.59
C PRO A 22 0.62 -4.87 -10.01
N ALA A 23 0.71 -3.60 -10.41
CA ALA A 23 0.33 -3.11 -11.72
C ALA A 23 1.35 -2.09 -12.24
N THR A 24 1.27 -1.79 -13.53
CA THR A 24 2.10 -0.78 -14.22
C THR A 24 1.36 0.55 -14.45
N CYS A 25 0.06 0.58 -14.23
CA CYS A 25 -0.77 1.79 -14.26
C CYS A 25 -1.83 1.73 -13.16
N GLY A 26 -2.33 2.89 -12.73
CA GLY A 26 -3.38 3.04 -11.74
C GLY A 26 -2.90 3.76 -10.47
N ILE A 27 -3.56 4.88 -10.15
CA ILE A 27 -3.20 5.77 -9.04
C ILE A 27 -3.44 5.17 -7.65
N HIS A 28 -4.26 4.13 -7.56
CA HIS A 28 -4.65 3.50 -6.29
C HIS A 28 -3.83 2.26 -5.93
N HIS A 29 -2.84 1.89 -6.75
CA HIS A 29 -2.00 0.73 -6.43
C HIS A 29 -1.02 1.03 -5.31
N LEU A 30 -0.98 0.10 -4.35
CA LEU A 30 -0.11 0.13 -3.18
C LEU A 30 1.02 -0.89 -3.36
N GLN A 31 2.20 -0.54 -2.86
CA GLN A 31 3.34 -1.44 -2.68
C GLN A 31 3.58 -1.64 -1.19
N GLN A 32 4.04 -2.84 -0.83
CA GLN A 32 4.29 -3.24 0.55
C GLN A 32 5.78 -3.56 0.74
N ARG A 33 6.31 -3.35 1.95
CA ARG A 33 7.63 -3.82 2.34
C ARG A 33 7.56 -4.54 3.68
N SER A 34 8.56 -5.36 3.95
CA SER A 34 8.73 -5.94 5.28
C SER A 34 9.24 -4.87 6.25
N VAL A 35 8.58 -4.75 7.41
CA VAL A 35 9.02 -3.95 8.55
C VAL A 35 8.99 -4.90 9.74
N THR A 36 10.13 -5.13 10.38
CA THR A 36 10.23 -6.06 11.51
C THR A 36 11.02 -5.42 12.64
N CYS A 37 10.58 -5.69 13.88
CA CYS A 37 11.35 -5.34 15.06
C CYS A 37 12.42 -6.42 15.30
N THR A 38 13.68 -6.01 15.37
CA THR A 38 14.81 -6.95 15.50
C THR A 38 15.74 -6.55 16.64
N PRO A 39 16.35 -7.51 17.37
CA PRO A 39 17.31 -7.21 18.41
C PRO A 39 18.50 -6.43 17.85
N THR A 40 19.01 -5.49 18.63
CA THR A 40 20.32 -4.89 18.41
C THR A 40 21.40 -5.87 18.88
N GLU A 41 22.59 -5.87 18.26
CA GLU A 41 23.67 -6.76 18.68
C GLU A 41 24.00 -6.59 20.17
N GLY A 42 23.93 -7.68 20.93
CA GLY A 42 24.07 -7.69 22.39
C GLY A 42 22.75 -7.72 23.17
N ALA A 43 21.61 -7.55 22.50
CA ALA A 43 20.30 -7.83 23.07
C ALA A 43 20.10 -9.35 23.13
N SER A 44 19.89 -9.88 24.34
CA SER A 44 19.55 -11.28 24.53
C SER A 44 18.34 -11.61 23.66
N SER A 45 18.44 -12.67 22.85
CA SER A 45 17.44 -13.15 21.88
C SER A 45 16.19 -13.74 22.56
N LYS A 46 15.72 -13.09 23.62
CA LYS A 46 14.35 -13.23 24.10
C LYS A 46 13.41 -12.81 22.98
N SER A 47 12.25 -13.45 22.91
CA SER A 47 11.15 -13.10 22.01
C SER A 47 10.95 -11.59 22.00
N ILE A 48 11.35 -10.95 20.90
CA ILE A 48 11.15 -9.52 20.67
C ILE A 48 9.81 -9.38 19.99
N GLU A 49 8.95 -8.61 20.63
CA GLU A 49 7.65 -8.25 20.10
C GLU A 49 7.76 -6.92 19.34
N GLU A 50 6.75 -6.61 18.53
CA GLU A 50 6.73 -5.35 17.79
C GLU A 50 6.71 -4.12 18.72
N THR A 51 6.12 -4.28 19.91
CA THR A 51 6.06 -3.28 20.99
C THR A 51 7.41 -2.99 21.64
N ASP A 52 8.40 -3.87 21.49
CA ASP A 52 9.76 -3.59 21.95
C ASP A 52 10.43 -2.52 21.09
N CYS A 53 10.00 -2.32 19.84
CA CYS A 53 10.47 -1.20 19.05
C CYS A 53 9.60 0.05 19.30
N ASP A 54 10.23 1.21 19.15
CA ASP A 54 9.54 2.49 19.31
C ASP A 54 8.50 2.70 18.20
N ILE A 55 7.22 2.58 18.55
CA ILE A 55 6.10 2.65 17.61
C ILE A 55 6.01 4.03 16.92
N GLU A 56 6.43 5.11 17.59
CA GLU A 56 6.43 6.45 17.00
C GLU A 56 7.44 6.56 15.84
N THR A 57 8.50 5.75 15.88
CA THR A 57 9.49 5.64 14.79
C THR A 57 9.20 4.51 13.78
N GLN A 58 8.03 3.84 13.87
CA GLN A 58 7.69 2.74 12.98
C GLN A 58 7.66 3.21 11.50
N PRO A 59 8.50 2.62 10.63
CA PRO A 59 8.52 3.00 9.24
C PRO A 59 7.28 2.44 8.52
N GLN A 60 6.76 3.17 7.53
CA GLN A 60 5.56 2.74 6.78
C GLN A 60 5.77 1.38 6.11
N ALA A 61 4.90 0.41 6.37
CA ALA A 61 4.91 -0.88 5.68
C ALA A 61 4.24 -0.83 4.29
N VAL A 62 3.41 0.19 4.04
CA VAL A 62 2.62 0.34 2.81
C VAL A 62 2.77 1.76 2.27
N ARG A 63 2.96 1.90 0.95
CA ARG A 63 2.95 3.21 0.28
C ARG A 63 2.31 3.13 -1.11
N ASN A 64 1.96 4.29 -1.67
CA ASN A 64 1.49 4.38 -3.06
C ASN A 64 2.61 4.04 -4.05
N CYS A 65 2.24 3.42 -5.16
CA CYS A 65 3.13 3.14 -6.27
C CYS A 65 3.50 4.38 -7.10
N GLY A 66 2.65 5.42 -7.06
CA GLY A 66 2.88 6.66 -7.84
C GLY A 66 2.75 6.44 -9.35
N LEU A 67 1.95 5.46 -9.77
CA LEU A 67 1.74 5.14 -11.19
C LEU A 67 0.78 6.12 -11.84
N PRO A 68 0.92 6.39 -13.15
CA PRO A 68 -0.03 7.21 -13.88
C PRO A 68 -1.40 6.52 -13.92
N ALA A 69 -2.46 7.29 -14.16
CA ALA A 69 -3.77 6.72 -14.44
C ALA A 69 -3.68 5.76 -15.65
N CYS A 70 -4.36 4.62 -15.58
CA CYS A 70 -4.42 3.71 -16.71
C CYS A 70 -5.09 4.41 -17.91
N PRO A 71 -4.64 4.09 -19.14
CA PRO A 71 -5.39 4.49 -20.31
C PRO A 71 -6.80 3.92 -20.16
N LYS A 72 -7.80 4.80 -20.20
CA LYS A 72 -9.17 4.34 -20.39
C LYS A 72 -9.18 3.69 -21.77
N GLU A 73 -9.69 2.46 -21.85
CA GLU A 73 -9.94 1.79 -23.13
C GLU A 73 -10.57 2.83 -24.06
N PRO A 74 -10.12 2.97 -25.32
CA PRO A 74 -10.87 3.76 -26.28
C PRO A 74 -12.31 3.24 -26.20
N GLU A 75 -13.27 4.14 -25.99
CA GLU A 75 -14.68 3.77 -26.05
C GLU A 75 -14.93 3.28 -27.48
N ILE A 76 -14.73 1.97 -27.70
CA ILE A 76 -15.22 1.32 -28.90
C ILE A 76 -16.72 1.37 -28.69
N VAL A 77 -17.34 2.43 -29.19
CA VAL A 77 -18.79 2.60 -29.20
C VAL A 77 -19.31 1.48 -30.09
N LEU A 78 -19.51 0.30 -29.51
CA LEU A 78 -19.99 -0.92 -30.19
C LEU A 78 -21.41 -0.77 -30.75
N GLY A 79 -22.00 0.42 -30.63
CA GLY A 79 -23.28 0.79 -31.18
C GLY A 79 -23.94 1.80 -30.27
N LYS A 80 -24.35 2.94 -30.84
CA LYS A 80 -25.28 3.85 -30.18
C LYS A 80 -26.65 3.18 -30.26
N TRP A 81 -27.26 2.85 -29.13
CA TRP A 81 -28.64 2.34 -29.13
C TRP A 81 -29.55 3.43 -29.72
N ILE A 82 -30.15 3.13 -30.87
CA ILE A 82 -31.21 3.95 -31.43
C ILE A 82 -32.49 3.47 -30.74
N THR A 83 -32.97 4.24 -29.77
CA THR A 83 -34.34 4.08 -29.26
C THR A 83 -35.21 4.99 -30.10
N ASP A 84 -35.68 4.50 -31.25
CA ASP A 84 -36.71 5.21 -32.01
C ASP A 84 -38.03 5.18 -31.23
N GLU A 85 -38.74 6.31 -31.23
CA GLU A 85 -40.07 6.47 -30.66
C GLU A 85 -41.08 5.76 -31.57
N TRP A 86 -41.94 4.91 -30.99
CA TRP A 86 -42.94 4.15 -31.76
C TRP A 86 -43.79 5.10 -32.58
N GLN A 87 -43.70 5.02 -33.92
CA GLN A 87 -44.63 5.74 -34.78
C GLN A 87 -46.03 5.17 -34.56
N GLU A 88 -46.91 5.98 -33.99
CA GLU A 88 -48.35 5.73 -33.95
C GLU A 88 -48.87 5.78 -35.39
N VAL A 89 -48.87 4.64 -36.08
CA VAL A 89 -49.55 4.52 -37.36
C VAL A 89 -51.05 4.43 -37.06
N CYS A 90 -51.73 5.57 -37.03
CA CYS A 90 -53.18 5.64 -37.02
C CYS A 90 -53.67 5.23 -38.43
N PHE A 91 -54.11 3.99 -38.59
CA PHE A 91 -54.84 3.56 -39.78
C PHE A 91 -56.21 4.22 -39.75
N CYS A 92 -56.48 5.03 -40.78
CA CYS A 92 -57.80 5.62 -41.02
C CYS A 92 -58.82 4.56 -41.44
#